data_AF-A0A970WQE9-F1
#
_entry.id   AF-A0A970WQE9-F1
#
_cell.length_a   1.000
_cell.length_b   1.000
_cell.length_c   1.000
_cell.angle_alpha   90.00
_cell.angle_beta   90.00
_cell.angle_gamma   90.00
#
_symmetry.space_group_name_H-M   'P 1'
#
loop_
_entity.id
_entity.type
_entity.pdbx_description
1 polymer ?
#
loop_
_entity_poly.entity_id
_entity_poly.type
_entity_poly.pdbx_seq_one_letter_code
_entity_poly.pdbx_strand_id
1 'polypeptide(L)'
;MKAVEREHIATRFAMDYLSAAVQRDPSRIGGDLRLRDFTDAAERLEGTYIVRLFAEFETCLRAFWLVALGKLPPSRTRDLLDGVGARRRIPHDQIDNAHTVREYRNSLVHAAEEPPEPISIDTARSRLCHYLSFLPITW
;
A
#
# COMPACT_ATOMS: atom_id res chain seq x y z
N MET A 1 7.83 -3.59 -5.20
CA MET A 1 6.99 -2.36 -5.22
C MET A 1 6.49 -1.96 -6.61
N LYS A 2 7.33 -1.74 -7.64
CA LYS A 2 6.83 -1.40 -9.00
C LYS A 2 5.91 -2.49 -9.58
N ALA A 3 6.18 -3.76 -9.29
CA ALA A 3 5.32 -4.87 -9.68
C ALA A 3 3.89 -4.74 -9.13
N VAL A 4 3.74 -4.37 -7.84
CA VAL A 4 2.43 -4.15 -7.18
C VAL A 4 1.63 -3.07 -7.88
N GLU A 5 2.26 -1.95 -8.23
CA GLU A 5 1.60 -0.87 -8.97
C GLU A 5 1.18 -1.33 -10.38
N ARG A 6 2.04 -2.07 -11.10
CA ARG A 6 1.68 -2.59 -12.43
C ARG A 6 0.51 -3.57 -12.35
N GLU A 7 0.49 -4.41 -11.33
CA GLU A 7 -0.61 -5.35 -11.08
C GLU A 7 -1.91 -4.59 -10.78
N HIS A 8 -1.87 -3.56 -9.93
CA HIS A 8 -3.02 -2.69 -9.70
C HIS A 8 -3.53 -2.07 -11.00
N ILE A 9 -2.66 -1.51 -11.84
CA ILE A 9 -3.05 -0.90 -13.11
C ILE A 9 -3.74 -1.93 -14.02
N ALA A 10 -3.19 -3.14 -14.11
CA ALA A 10 -3.78 -4.21 -14.91
C ALA A 10 -5.15 -4.66 -14.34
N THR A 11 -5.26 -4.82 -13.03
CA THR A 11 -6.53 -5.20 -12.39
C THR A 11 -7.58 -4.10 -12.50
N ARG A 12 -7.18 -2.83 -12.35
CA ARG A 12 -8.05 -1.67 -12.55
C ARG A 12 -8.65 -1.66 -13.94
N PHE A 13 -7.80 -1.79 -14.96
CA PHE A 13 -8.23 -1.88 -16.35
C PHE A 13 -9.22 -3.04 -16.56
N ALA A 14 -8.92 -4.22 -16.03
CA ALA A 14 -9.79 -5.39 -16.14
C ALA A 14 -11.15 -5.17 -15.43
N MET A 15 -11.15 -4.56 -14.25
CA MET A 15 -12.36 -4.27 -13.48
C MET A 15 -13.22 -3.23 -14.18
N ASP A 16 -12.64 -2.16 -14.68
CA ASP A 16 -13.37 -1.12 -15.41
C ASP A 16 -14.02 -1.68 -16.68
N TYR A 17 -13.29 -2.53 -17.42
CA TYR A 17 -13.82 -3.24 -18.57
C TYR A 17 -14.96 -4.18 -18.21
N LEU A 18 -14.80 -5.00 -17.16
CA LEU A 18 -15.80 -5.98 -16.74
C LEU A 18 -17.06 -5.29 -16.19
N SER A 19 -16.91 -4.25 -15.36
CA SER A 19 -18.02 -3.45 -14.85
C SER A 19 -18.83 -2.82 -16.00
N ALA A 20 -18.17 -2.25 -17.00
CA ALA A 20 -18.87 -1.71 -18.17
C ALA A 20 -19.60 -2.79 -18.98
N ALA A 21 -19.01 -3.98 -19.11
CA ALA A 21 -19.64 -5.11 -19.81
C ALA A 21 -20.88 -5.63 -19.06
N VAL A 22 -20.78 -5.78 -17.74
CA VAL A 22 -21.85 -6.27 -16.87
C VAL A 22 -22.99 -5.25 -16.74
N GLN A 23 -22.69 -3.95 -16.72
CA GLN A 23 -23.72 -2.90 -16.73
C GLN A 23 -24.56 -2.91 -18.01
N ARG A 24 -23.93 -3.20 -19.17
CA ARG A 24 -24.64 -3.30 -20.45
C ARG A 24 -25.46 -4.58 -20.58
N ASP A 25 -24.95 -5.67 -20.01
CA ASP A 25 -25.53 -7.00 -20.11
C ASP A 25 -25.36 -7.75 -18.79
N PRO A 26 -26.33 -7.60 -17.86
CA PRO A 26 -26.29 -8.26 -16.55
C PRO A 26 -26.32 -9.79 -16.64
N SER A 27 -26.70 -10.38 -17.77
CA SER A 27 -26.69 -11.85 -17.96
C SER A 27 -25.28 -12.44 -17.97
N ARG A 28 -24.24 -11.59 -18.11
CA ARG A 28 -22.83 -11.98 -18.01
C ARG A 28 -22.38 -12.26 -16.57
N ILE A 29 -23.18 -11.90 -15.57
CA ILE A 29 -22.88 -12.20 -14.18
C ILE A 29 -23.12 -13.70 -13.96
N GLY A 30 -22.04 -14.44 -13.68
CA GLY A 30 -22.11 -15.84 -13.29
C GLY A 30 -22.16 -16.02 -11.77
N GLY A 31 -22.76 -17.12 -11.32
CA GLY A 31 -22.84 -17.48 -9.90
C GLY A 31 -23.74 -16.54 -9.07
N ASP A 32 -23.46 -16.45 -7.77
CA ASP A 32 -24.24 -15.63 -6.81
C ASP A 32 -23.83 -14.15 -6.77
N LEU A 33 -23.01 -13.72 -7.73
CA LEU A 33 -22.54 -12.34 -7.83
C LEU A 33 -23.68 -11.41 -8.25
N ARG A 34 -23.56 -10.14 -7.86
CA ARG A 34 -24.48 -9.06 -8.19
C ARG A 34 -23.69 -7.87 -8.74
N LEU A 35 -24.36 -7.00 -9.49
CA LEU A 35 -23.74 -5.78 -10.01
C LEU A 35 -23.04 -4.96 -8.92
N ARG A 36 -23.65 -4.86 -7.73
CA ARG A 36 -23.06 -4.18 -6.58
C ARG A 36 -21.69 -4.73 -6.19
N ASP A 37 -21.46 -6.03 -6.32
CA ASP A 37 -20.20 -6.66 -5.88
C ASP A 37 -19.02 -6.20 -6.76
N PHE A 38 -19.28 -5.87 -8.03
CA PHE A 38 -18.28 -5.29 -8.94
C PHE A 38 -17.98 -3.83 -8.61
N THR A 39 -19.01 -3.04 -8.30
CA THR A 39 -18.84 -1.65 -7.82
C THR A 39 -18.02 -1.64 -6.54
N ASP A 40 -18.44 -2.44 -5.57
CA ASP A 40 -17.80 -2.64 -4.28
C ASP A 40 -16.34 -3.10 -4.41
N ALA A 41 -16.04 -4.00 -5.36
CA ALA A 41 -14.68 -4.44 -5.64
C ALA A 41 -13.86 -3.32 -6.28
N ALA A 42 -14.41 -2.58 -7.25
CA ALA A 42 -13.73 -1.47 -7.90
C ALA A 42 -13.37 -0.36 -6.91
N GLU A 43 -14.29 0.00 -6.01
CA GLU A 43 -14.06 1.02 -4.97
C GLU A 43 -12.96 0.61 -3.98
N ARG A 44 -12.91 -0.66 -3.58
CA ARG A 44 -11.93 -1.15 -2.59
C ARG A 44 -10.57 -1.51 -3.19
N LEU A 45 -10.49 -1.68 -4.51
CA LEU A 45 -9.31 -2.22 -5.19
C LEU A 45 -8.03 -1.41 -4.92
N GLU A 46 -8.08 -0.08 -4.95
CA GLU A 46 -6.86 0.73 -4.72
C GLU A 46 -6.37 0.58 -3.28
N GLY A 47 -7.29 0.61 -2.31
CA GLY A 47 -6.98 0.37 -0.90
C GLY A 47 -6.34 -1.00 -0.66
N THR A 48 -6.86 -2.06 -1.29
CA THR A 48 -6.27 -3.41 -1.22
C THR A 48 -4.81 -3.42 -1.68
N TYR A 49 -4.51 -2.77 -2.79
CA TYR A 49 -3.15 -2.71 -3.30
C TYR A 49 -2.23 -1.82 -2.46
N ILE A 50 -2.76 -0.78 -1.80
CA ILE A 50 -1.99 0.04 -0.84
C ILE A 50 -1.61 -0.78 0.40
N VAL A 51 -2.50 -1.61 0.93
CA VAL A 51 -2.17 -2.55 2.03
C VAL A 51 -1.02 -3.46 1.61
N ARG A 52 -1.10 -4.05 0.41
CA ARG A 52 -0.06 -4.93 -0.12
C ARG A 52 1.27 -4.21 -0.36
N LEU A 53 1.21 -3.01 -0.92
CA LEU A 53 2.39 -2.17 -1.17
C LEU A 53 3.10 -1.81 0.14
N PHE A 54 2.33 -1.45 1.16
CA PHE A 54 2.88 -1.16 2.49
C PHE A 54 3.47 -2.42 3.14
N ALA A 55 2.86 -3.59 2.96
CA ALA A 55 3.41 -4.84 3.46
C ALA A 55 4.79 -5.15 2.84
N GLU A 56 4.96 -4.98 1.52
CA GLU A 56 6.28 -5.14 0.88
C GLU A 56 7.32 -4.16 1.45
N PHE A 57 6.94 -2.90 1.64
CA PHE A 57 7.79 -1.89 2.25
C PHE A 57 8.21 -2.28 3.68
N GLU A 58 7.26 -2.71 4.51
CA GLU A 58 7.53 -3.14 5.88
C GLU A 58 8.46 -4.35 5.92
N THR A 59 8.27 -5.32 5.01
CA THR A 59 9.18 -6.45 4.85
C THR A 59 10.60 -5.99 4.55
N CYS A 60 10.80 -5.02 3.64
CA CYS A 60 12.11 -4.46 3.35
C CYS A 60 12.74 -3.80 4.59
N LEU A 61 11.98 -3.02 5.36
CA LEU A 61 12.50 -2.39 6.58
C LEU A 61 12.90 -3.41 7.65
N ARG A 62 12.09 -4.46 7.83
CA ARG A 62 12.37 -5.54 8.78
C ARG A 62 13.62 -6.33 8.37
N ALA A 63 13.75 -6.64 7.08
CA ALA A 63 14.93 -7.31 6.55
C ALA A 63 16.19 -6.46 6.73
N PHE A 64 16.12 -5.17 6.37
CA PHE A 64 17.21 -4.22 6.61
C PHE A 64 17.59 -4.16 8.09
N TRP A 65 16.62 -4.06 9.00
CA TRP A 65 16.87 -4.00 10.43
C TRP A 65 17.61 -5.24 10.95
N LEU A 66 17.16 -6.43 10.53
CA LEU A 66 17.78 -7.70 10.90
C LEU A 66 19.24 -7.76 10.42
N VAL A 67 19.47 -7.43 9.15
CA VAL A 67 20.79 -7.58 8.52
C VAL A 67 21.77 -6.50 8.99
N ALA A 68 21.35 -5.23 9.01
CA ALA A 68 22.23 -4.12 9.33
C ALA A 68 22.52 -4.00 10.84
N LEU A 69 21.61 -4.46 11.72
CA LEU A 69 21.73 -4.28 13.17
C LEU A 69 21.93 -5.58 13.94
N GLY A 70 21.73 -6.75 13.31
CA GLY A 70 21.87 -8.05 13.95
C GLY A 70 20.88 -8.27 15.12
N LYS A 71 19.73 -7.59 15.10
CA LYS A 71 18.74 -7.61 16.18
C LYS A 71 17.34 -7.77 15.62
N LEU A 72 16.43 -8.32 16.43
CA LEU A 72 15.02 -8.38 16.07
C LEU A 72 14.45 -6.96 15.87
N PRO A 73 13.63 -6.75 14.81
CA PRO A 73 12.99 -5.47 14.57
C PRO A 73 11.92 -5.17 15.63
N PRO A 74 11.64 -3.88 15.90
CA PRO A 74 10.50 -3.48 16.71
C PRO A 74 9.19 -4.13 16.22
N SER A 75 8.31 -4.45 17.15
CA SER A 75 7.00 -5.02 16.83
C SER A 75 6.10 -3.99 16.15
N ARG A 76 6.07 -2.77 16.68
CA ARG A 76 5.30 -1.65 16.13
C ARG A 76 5.97 -1.09 14.88
N THR A 77 5.20 -1.03 13.80
CA THR A 77 5.62 -0.43 12.52
C THR A 77 6.08 1.02 12.69
N ARG A 78 5.48 1.79 13.61
CA ARG A 78 5.92 3.15 13.97
C ARG A 78 7.40 3.17 14.37
N ASP A 79 7.73 2.40 15.39
CA ASP A 79 9.06 2.38 15.99
C ASP A 79 10.10 1.84 15.00
N LEU A 80 9.68 0.94 14.10
CA LEU A 80 10.51 0.48 12.99
C LEU A 80 10.84 1.62 12.01
N LEU A 81 9.84 2.38 11.54
CA LEU A 81 10.05 3.54 10.66
C LEU A 81 10.91 4.61 11.32
N ASP A 82 10.56 5.02 12.54
CA ASP A 82 11.30 6.06 13.28
C ASP A 82 12.74 5.61 13.52
N GLY A 83 12.92 4.34 13.91
CA GLY A 83 14.22 3.76 14.20
C GLY A 83 15.12 3.63 12.96
N VAL A 84 14.58 3.27 11.80
CA VAL A 84 15.33 3.24 10.54
C VAL A 84 15.66 4.67 10.10
N GLY A 85 14.67 5.57 10.18
CA GLY A 85 14.82 6.98 9.82
C GLY A 85 15.95 7.66 10.58
N ALA A 86 15.98 7.51 11.90
CA ALA A 86 17.03 8.05 12.75
C ALA A 86 18.43 7.49 12.40
N ARG A 87 18.55 6.19 12.15
CA ARG A 87 19.84 5.53 11.85
C ARG A 87 20.38 5.89 10.47
N ARG A 88 19.49 6.09 9.50
CA ARG A 88 19.84 6.42 8.12
C ARG A 88 19.82 7.93 7.84
N ARG A 89 19.53 8.74 8.86
CA ARG A 89 19.41 10.20 8.76
C ARG A 89 18.45 10.61 7.64
N ILE A 90 17.33 9.90 7.54
CA ILE A 90 16.30 10.18 6.55
C ILE A 90 15.70 11.56 6.89
N PRO A 91 15.57 12.47 5.91
CA PRO A 91 14.91 13.76 6.11
C PRO A 91 13.51 13.61 6.72
N HIS A 92 13.16 14.53 7.63
CA HIS A 92 11.90 14.45 8.40
C HIS A 92 10.66 14.39 7.49
N ASP A 93 10.64 15.18 6.42
CA ASP A 93 9.58 15.18 5.42
C ASP A 93 9.39 13.82 4.74
N GLN A 94 10.47 13.04 4.57
CA GLN A 94 10.40 11.69 4.00
C GLN A 94 9.92 10.64 5.01
N ILE A 95 10.24 10.83 6.30
CA ILE A 95 9.68 10.02 7.39
C ILE A 95 8.17 10.29 7.49
N ASP A 96 7.77 11.57 7.49
CA ASP A 96 6.38 12.01 7.55
C ASP A 96 5.58 11.45 6.36
N ASN A 97 6.12 11.54 5.14
CA ASN A 97 5.52 10.94 3.96
C ASN A 97 5.23 9.44 4.13
N ALA A 98 6.16 8.68 4.70
CA ALA A 98 5.96 7.26 4.95
C ALA A 98 4.95 7.00 6.08
N HIS A 99 4.88 7.88 7.10
CA HIS A 99 3.83 7.84 8.11
C HIS A 99 2.44 8.15 7.55
N THR A 100 2.30 9.09 6.62
CA THR A 100 1.00 9.37 5.98
C THR A 100 0.47 8.11 5.28
N VAL A 101 1.33 7.37 4.58
CA VAL A 101 0.92 6.09 3.94
C VAL A 101 0.58 5.03 4.99
N ARG A 102 1.33 4.94 6.09
CA ARG A 102 1.02 4.03 7.21
C ARG A 102 -0.36 4.34 7.81
N GLU A 103 -0.66 5.62 8.03
CA GLU A 103 -1.92 6.07 8.64
C GLU A 103 -3.10 5.81 7.74
N TYR A 104 -2.99 6.13 6.44
CA TYR A 104 -4.00 5.76 5.46
C TYR A 104 -4.19 4.24 5.37
N ARG A 105 -3.11 3.45 5.37
CA ARG A 105 -3.23 1.98 5.44
C ARG A 105 -3.97 1.54 6.70
N ASN A 106 -3.68 2.14 7.84
CA ASN A 106 -4.32 1.78 9.10
C ASN A 106 -5.82 2.10 9.07
N SER A 107 -6.24 3.21 8.47
CA SER A 107 -7.66 3.55 8.32
C SER A 107 -8.41 2.66 7.31
N LEU A 108 -7.71 2.01 6.38
CA LEU A 108 -8.30 1.01 5.49
C LEU A 108 -8.57 -0.32 6.21
N VAL A 109 -7.78 -0.64 7.24
CA VAL A 109 -7.88 -1.90 8.00
C VAL A 109 -8.75 -1.74 9.23
N HIS A 110 -8.68 -0.58 9.89
CA HIS A 110 -9.46 -0.24 11.06
C HIS A 110 -10.48 0.80 10.63
N ALA A 111 -11.77 0.55 10.88
CA ALA A 111 -12.82 1.54 10.63
C ALA A 111 -12.55 2.79 11.47
N ALA A 112 -11.94 3.81 10.85
CA ALA A 112 -11.67 5.09 11.48
C ALA A 112 -12.93 5.95 11.46
N GLU A 113 -13.20 6.66 12.57
CA GLU A 113 -14.31 7.62 12.64
C GLU A 113 -14.11 8.78 11.66
N GLU A 114 -12.86 9.26 11.55
CA GLU A 114 -12.43 10.25 10.56
C GLU A 114 -11.29 9.66 9.72
N PRO A 115 -11.57 9.15 8.51
CA PRO A 115 -10.52 8.61 7.65
C PRO A 115 -9.63 9.76 7.12
N PRO A 116 -8.30 9.57 7.10
CA PRO A 116 -7.39 10.51 6.45
C PRO A 116 -7.68 10.62 4.95
N GLU A 117 -7.18 11.69 4.32
CA GLU A 117 -7.33 11.92 2.89
C GLU A 117 -6.85 10.71 2.07
N PRO A 118 -7.64 10.24 1.08
CA PRO A 118 -7.22 9.15 0.21
C PRO A 118 -5.90 9.42 -0.49
N ILE A 119 -5.00 8.43 -0.45
CA ILE A 119 -3.71 8.48 -1.13
C ILE A 119 -3.78 7.55 -2.34
N SER A 120 -3.42 8.04 -3.52
CA SER A 120 -3.32 7.18 -4.70
C SER A 120 -2.17 6.18 -4.59
N ILE A 121 -2.29 5.03 -5.26
CA ILE A 121 -1.24 4.01 -5.22
C ILE A 121 0.12 4.52 -5.75
N ASP A 122 0.12 5.40 -6.76
CA ASP A 122 1.34 5.99 -7.31
C ASP A 122 2.01 6.90 -6.28
N THR A 123 1.23 7.73 -5.58
CA THR A 123 1.73 8.60 -4.50
C THR A 123 2.29 7.76 -3.36
N ALA A 124 1.56 6.73 -2.92
CA ALA A 124 2.01 5.82 -1.89
C ALA A 124 3.33 5.13 -2.29
N ARG A 125 3.42 4.62 -3.51
CA ARG A 125 4.64 3.99 -4.03
C ARG A 125 5.80 4.97 -4.08
N SER A 126 5.57 6.17 -4.61
CA SER A 126 6.60 7.21 -4.71
C SER A 126 7.20 7.55 -3.33
N ARG A 127 6.34 7.83 -2.34
CA ARG A 127 6.75 8.13 -0.95
C ARG A 127 7.54 6.99 -0.32
N LEU A 128 7.04 5.75 -0.41
CA LEU A 128 7.69 4.59 0.19
C LEU A 128 9.00 4.22 -0.52
N CYS A 129 9.05 4.28 -1.86
CA CYS A 129 10.30 4.06 -2.61
C CYS A 129 11.34 5.13 -2.31
N HIS A 130 10.93 6.39 -2.15
CA HIS A 130 11.85 7.46 -1.80
C HIS A 130 12.43 7.24 -0.40
N TYR A 131 11.62 6.83 0.58
CA TYR A 131 12.11 6.41 1.90
C TYR A 131 13.14 5.28 1.79
N LEU A 132 12.86 4.23 1.00
CA LEU A 132 13.79 3.11 0.81
C LEU A 132 15.09 3.51 0.09
N SER A 133 15.09 4.58 -0.71
CA SER A 133 16.29 5.03 -1.42
C SER A 133 17.43 5.50 -0.50
N PHE A 134 17.14 5.79 0.78
CA PHE A 134 18.13 6.13 1.80
C PHE A 134 18.80 4.89 2.43
N LEU A 135 18.28 3.69 2.15
CA LEU A 135 18.92 2.44 2.53
C LEU A 135 20.11 2.15 1.61
N PRO A 136 21.20 1.56 2.12
CA PRO A 136 22.33 1.19 1.27
C PRO A 136 21.89 0.14 0.23
N ILE A 137 22.47 0.18 -0.98
CA ILE A 137 22.13 -0.78 -2.05
C ILE A 137 22.46 -2.22 -1.65
N THR A 138 23.47 -2.39 -0.79
CA THR A 138 23.84 -3.66 -0.16
C THR A 138 23.50 -3.59 1.32
N TRP A 139 22.56 -4.42 1.75
CA TRP A 139 22.38 -4.81 3.15
C TRP A 139 22.43 -6.32 3.21
#